data_AF-A0A5D9DC95-F1
#
_entry.id   AF-A0A5D9DC95-F1
#
_cell.length_a   1.000
_cell.length_b   1.000
_cell.length_c   1.000
_cell.angle_alpha   90.00
_cell.angle_beta   90.00
_cell.angle_gamma   90.00
#
_symmetry.space_group_name_H-M   'P 1'
#
loop_
_entity.id
_entity.type
_entity.pdbx_description
1 polymer ?
#
loop_
_entity_poly.entity_id
_entity_poly.type
_entity_poly.pdbx_seq_one_letter_code
_entity_poly.pdbx_strand_id
1 'polypeptide(L)' 'MERVDPALGRSRGGLTTKIHLVCDINGVPLSFLLSPGQHTDSRYLVPVMEQIRLPGRKGPSP' A
#
# COMPACT_ATOMS: atom_id res chain seq x y z
N MET A 1 24.86 14.57 -2.12
CA MET A 1 23.60 14.24 -2.83
C MET A 1 22.69 13.60 -1.80
N GLU A 2 21.65 14.30 -1.37
CA GLU A 2 20.71 13.78 -0.36
C GLU A 2 19.95 12.59 -0.96
N ARG A 3 19.95 11.46 -0.25
CA ARG A 3 19.24 10.25 -0.67
C ARG A 3 17.75 10.53 -0.45
N VAL A 4 17.03 10.81 -1.53
CA VAL A 4 15.57 10.93 -1.49
C VAL A 4 15.00 9.62 -0.94
N ASP A 5 14.11 9.71 0.05
CA ASP A 5 13.40 8.55 0.59
C ASP A 5 12.79 7.76 -0.59
N PRO A 6 12.97 6.43 -0.66
CA PRO A 6 12.41 5.63 -1.75
C PRO A 6 10.88 5.73 -1.89
N ALA A 7 10.17 6.23 -0.88
CA ALA A 7 8.73 6.51 -0.91
C ALA A 7 8.37 7.94 -1.37
N LEU A 8 9.36 8.82 -1.52
CA LEU A 8 9.17 10.17 -2.06
C LEU A 8 9.41 10.20 -3.56
N GLY A 9 8.46 10.84 -4.24
CA GLY A 9 8.43 11.06 -5.66
C GLY A 9 8.58 12.53 -6.02
N ARG A 10 8.53 12.82 -7.32
CA ARG A 10 8.60 14.17 -7.87
C ARG A 10 7.50 14.40 -8.89
N SER A 11 6.88 15.56 -8.80
CA SER A 11 5.98 16.11 -9.80
C SER A 11 6.42 17.51 -10.18
N ARG A 12 5.74 18.16 -11.14
CA ARG A 12 5.97 19.57 -11.47
C ARG A 12 5.74 20.51 -10.27
N GLY A 13 4.91 20.10 -9.30
CA GLY A 13 4.60 20.87 -8.09
C GLY A 13 5.48 20.58 -6.88
N GLY A 14 6.52 19.75 -7.01
CA GLY A 14 7.42 19.39 -5.91
C GLY A 14 7.36 17.91 -5.52
N LEU A 15 7.74 17.61 -4.28
CA LEU A 15 7.77 16.24 -3.75
C LEU A 15 6.36 15.69 -3.54
N THR A 16 6.17 14.41 -3.85
CA THR A 16 4.86 13.74 -3.78
C THR A 16 4.98 12.31 -3.27
N THR A 17 3.95 11.78 -2.62
CA THR A 17 3.88 10.38 -2.19
C THR A 17 2.46 9.85 -2.34
N LYS A 18 2.29 8.53 -2.30
CA LYS A 18 1.01 7.82 -2.33
C LYS A 18 0.95 6.83 -1.18
N ILE A 19 -0.22 6.72 -0.57
CA ILE A 19 -0.53 5.72 0.47
C ILE A 19 -1.42 4.66 -0.15
N HIS A 20 -0.94 3.42 -0.19
CA HIS A 20 -1.73 2.24 -0.54
C HIS A 20 -2.20 1.62 0.77
N LEU A 21 -3.50 1.54 0.99
CA LEU A 21 -4.10 1.17 2.27
C LEU A 21 -5.07 0.00 2.08
N VAL A 22 -4.92 -1.04 2.90
CA VAL A 22 -5.90 -2.12 3.02
C VAL A 22 -6.64 -1.95 4.33
N CYS A 23 -7.97 -1.99 4.28
CA CYS A 23 -8.84 -1.91 5.46
C CYS A 23 -9.80 -3.10 5.53
N ASP A 24 -10.29 -3.39 6.73
CA ASP A 24 -11.45 -4.27 6.93
C ASP A 24 -12.77 -3.56 6.54
N ILE A 25 -13.90 -4.26 6.72
CA ILE A 25 -15.24 -3.75 6.41
C ILE A 25 -15.65 -2.52 7.26
N ASN A 26 -15.02 -2.31 8.41
CA ASN A 26 -15.27 -1.17 9.29
C ASN A 26 -14.32 0.00 8.97
N GLY A 27 -13.44 -0.14 7.97
CA GLY A 27 -12.43 0.86 7.63
C GLY A 27 -11.18 0.79 8.52
N VAL A 28 -11.02 -0.24 9.35
CA VAL A 28 -9.83 -0.41 10.20
C VAL A 28 -8.61 -0.74 9.32
N PRO A 29 -7.53 0.06 9.35
CA PRO A 29 -6.30 -0.23 8.63
C PRO A 29 -5.69 -1.59 9.03
N LEU A 30 -5.44 -2.44 8.05
CA LEU A 30 -4.79 -3.75 8.22
C LEU A 30 -3.32 -3.74 7.75
N SER A 31 -3.03 -3.00 6.67
CA SER A 31 -1.67 -2.81 6.16
C SER A 31 -1.60 -1.53 5.32
N PHE A 32 -0.38 -0.98 5.18
CA PHE A 32 -0.15 0.12 4.25
C PHE A 32 1.26 0.11 3.65
N LEU A 33 1.39 0.69 2.47
CA LEU A 33 2.65 0.94 1.79
C LEU A 33 2.70 2.37 1.26
N LEU A 34 3.89 2.96 1.35
CA LEU A 34 4.19 4.25 0.74
C LEU A 34 4.91 4.05 -0.59
N SER A 35 4.66 4.95 -1.54
CA SER A 35 5.35 4.93 -2.83
C SER A 35 5.52 6.35 -3.40
N PRO A 36 6.50 6.56 -4.28
CA PRO A 36 6.65 7.81 -5.01
C PRO A 36 5.37 8.20 -5.75
N GLY A 37 4.97 9.47 -5.67
CA GLY A 37 3.69 9.93 -6.22
C GLY A 37 3.52 9.75 -7.73
N GLN A 38 4.60 9.66 -8.50
CA GLN A 38 4.56 9.38 -9.94
C GLN A 38 4.36 7.90 -10.29
N HIS A 39 4.40 6.97 -9.32
CA HIS A 39 4.14 5.56 -9.59
C HIS A 39 2.64 5.29 -9.74
N THR A 40 2.30 4.35 -10.63
CA THR A 40 0.93 3.85 -10.82
C THR A 40 0.50 2.99 -9.64
N ASP A 41 -0.78 3.09 -9.27
CA ASP A 41 -1.33 2.40 -8.10
C ASP A 41 -1.39 0.87 -8.26
N SER A 42 -1.63 0.37 -9.47
CA SER A 42 -1.70 -1.08 -9.74
C SER A 42 -0.41 -1.82 -9.43
N ARG A 43 0.74 -1.13 -9.43
CA ARG A 43 2.04 -1.69 -9.06
C ARG A 43 2.11 -2.11 -7.59
N TYR A 44 1.30 -1.49 -6.73
CA TYR A 44 1.35 -1.65 -5.28
C TYR A 44 0.16 -2.42 -4.69
N LEU A 45 -0.83 -2.78 -5.52
CA LEU A 45 -1.97 -3.58 -5.10
C LEU A 45 -1.55 -4.96 -4.55
N VAL A 46 -0.82 -5.76 -5.34
CA VAL A 46 -0.36 -7.08 -4.88
C VAL A 46 0.58 -6.95 -3.67
N PRO A 47 1.61 -6.08 -3.69
CA PRO A 47 2.48 -5.88 -2.53
C PRO A 47 1.77 -5.54 -1.22
N VAL A 48 0.77 -4.65 -1.23
CA VAL A 48 0.07 -4.27 0.03
C VAL A 48 -0.84 -5.40 0.54
N MET A 49 -1.39 -6.21 -0.37
CA MET A 49 -2.19 -7.39 -0.03
C MET A 49 -1.34 -8.52 0.55
N GLU A 50 -0.09 -8.69 0.12
CA GLU A 50 0.82 -9.70 0.68
C GLU A 50 1.25 -9.40 2.13
N GLN A 51 1.04 -8.17 2.60
CA GLN A 51 1.31 -7.79 4.00
C GLN A 51 0.22 -8.23 4.97
N ILE A 52 -0.98 -8.54 4.48
CA ILE A 52 -2.06 -9.04 5.34
C ILE A 52 -2.02 -10.57 5.39
N ARG A 53 -2.12 -11.12 6.60
CA ARG A 53 -2.45 -12.54 6.81
C ARG A 53 -3.74 -12.61 7.62
N LEU A 54 -4.83 -12.91 6.93
CA LEU A 54 -6.09 -13.17 7.61
C LEU A 54 -6.04 -14.57 8.25
N PRO A 55 -6.54 -14.74 9.49
CA PRO A 55 -6.71 -16.06 10.06
C PRO A 55 -7.54 -16.91 9.10
N GLY A 56 -7.06 -18.12 8.80
CA GLY A 56 -7.59 -18.96 7.74
C GLY A 56 -9.10 -19.13 7.86
N ARG A 57 -9.82 -18.75 6.81
CA ARG A 57 -11.23 -19.12 6.67
C ARG A 57 -11.27 -20.64 6.64
N LYS A 58 -11.75 -21.29 7.71
CA LYS A 58 -12.29 -22.65 7.54
C LYS A 58 -13.35 -22.49 6.47
N GLY A 59 -13.15 -23.14 5.32
CA GLY A 59 -14.27 -23.35 4.38
C GLY A 59 -15.44 -23.96 5.15
N PRO A 60 -16.67 -23.92 4.61
CA PRO A 60 -17.76 -24.63 5.26
C PRO A 60 -17.27 -26.05 5.59
N SER A 61 -17.36 -26.42 6.87
CA SER A 61 -17.07 -27.79 7.29
C SER A 61 -17.97 -28.70 6.45
N PRO A 62 -17.45 -29.82 5.91
CA PRO A 62 -18.27 -30.75 5.13
C PRO A 62 -19.49 -31.23 5.93
#